data_AF-Q5Q0B9-F1
#
_entry.id   AF-Q5Q0B9-F1
#
_cell.length_a   1.000
_cell.length_b   1.000
_cell.length_c   1.000
_cell.angle_alpha   90.00
_cell.angle_beta   90.00
_cell.angle_gamma   90.00
#
_symmetry.space_group_name_H-M   'P 1'
#
loop_
_entity.id
_entity.type
_entity.pdbx_description
1 polymer ?
#
loop_
_entity_poly.entity_id
_entity_poly.type
_entity_poly.pdbx_seq_one_letter_code
_entity_poly.pdbx_strand_id
1 'polypeptide(L)'
;MCLNSEQEESQIWCPICKKGELMENHRHIDCNMCDMQLNKGEEVNLNILQERLAEAHGEHLQRGCRLKPEFSVQSVYNLKALYITCEACKTFEVVV
;
A
#
# COMPACT_ATOMS: atom_id res chain seq x y z
N MET A 1 27.47 -7.89 25.66
CA MET A 1 26.09 -7.46 25.42
C MET A 1 25.80 -7.80 23.97
N CYS A 2 25.07 -8.88 23.71
CA CYS A 2 24.60 -9.19 22.37
C CYS A 2 23.46 -8.21 22.09
N LEU A 3 23.70 -7.22 21.24
CA LEU A 3 22.64 -6.38 20.71
C LEU A 3 21.86 -7.28 19.77
N ASN A 4 20.77 -7.87 20.25
CA ASN A 4 19.73 -8.37 19.39
C ASN A 4 19.26 -7.17 18.57
N SER A 5 19.78 -7.04 17.35
CA SER A 5 19.17 -6.25 16.30
C SER A 5 17.91 -6.99 15.87
N GLU A 6 16.91 -7.01 16.75
CA GLU A 6 15.52 -7.15 16.38
C GLU A 6 15.21 -5.88 15.58
N GLN A 7 15.54 -5.90 14.28
CA GLN A 7 14.84 -5.05 13.35
C GLN A 7 13.37 -5.43 13.55
N GLU A 8 12.62 -4.59 14.26
CA GLU A 8 11.16 -4.62 14.22
C GLU A 8 10.79 -4.37 12.77
N GLU A 9 10.79 -5.42 11.96
CA GLU A 9 10.21 -5.41 10.62
C GLU A 9 8.76 -4.99 10.85
N SER A 10 8.51 -3.71 10.62
CA SER A 10 7.21 -3.11 10.84
C SER A 10 6.26 -3.79 9.87
N GLN A 11 5.43 -4.69 10.42
CA GLN A 11 4.50 -5.50 9.66
C GLN A 11 3.48 -4.58 8.96
N ILE A 12 3.57 -4.46 7.64
CA ILE A 12 2.65 -3.66 6.84
C ILE A 12 1.52 -4.55 6.34
N TRP A 13 0.30 -4.29 6.79
CA TRP A 13 -0.88 -5.02 6.33
C TRP A 13 -1.30 -4.62 4.93
N CYS A 14 -1.72 -5.60 4.13
CA CYS A 14 -2.21 -5.36 2.78
C CYS A 14 -3.48 -4.49 2.79
N PRO A 15 -3.49 -3.34 2.11
CA PRO A 15 -4.64 -2.43 2.10
C PRO A 15 -5.86 -3.01 1.37
N ILE A 16 -5.63 -3.97 0.46
CA ILE A 16 -6.67 -4.63 -0.34
C ILE A 16 -7.40 -5.67 0.51
N CYS A 17 -6.71 -6.75 0.91
CA CYS A 17 -7.35 -7.87 1.61
C CYS A 17 -7.47 -7.69 3.12
N LYS A 18 -6.67 -6.79 3.72
CA LYS A 18 -6.68 -6.46 5.16
C LYS A 18 -6.43 -7.64 6.09
N LYS A 19 -5.81 -8.68 5.55
CA LYS A 19 -5.54 -9.97 6.23
C LYS A 19 -4.13 -10.45 6.02
N GLY A 20 -3.61 -10.28 4.80
CA GLY A 20 -2.23 -10.61 4.48
C GLY A 20 -1.29 -9.45 4.75
N GLU A 21 -0.02 -9.78 4.80
CA GLU A 21 1.08 -8.85 4.98
C GLU A 21 1.70 -8.53 3.62
N LEU A 22 2.22 -7.33 3.50
CA LEU A 22 3.03 -6.94 2.36
C LEU A 22 4.47 -7.36 2.62
N MET A 23 5.01 -8.14 1.69
CA MET A 23 6.39 -8.57 1.68
C MET A 23 7.12 -7.88 0.53
N GLU A 24 8.39 -7.58 0.74
CA GLU A 24 9.23 -6.98 -0.28
C GLU A 24 10.32 -7.94 -0.72
N ASN A 25 10.40 -8.14 -2.02
CA ASN A 25 11.44 -8.90 -2.68
C ASN A 25 12.33 -7.97 -3.51
N HIS A 26 13.32 -8.52 -4.22
CA HIS A 26 14.24 -7.72 -5.03
C HIS A 26 13.57 -6.93 -6.18
N ARG A 27 12.37 -7.33 -6.61
CA ARG A 27 11.68 -6.75 -7.79
C ARG A 27 10.23 -6.36 -7.55
N HIS A 28 9.61 -6.84 -6.48
CA HIS A 28 8.18 -6.64 -6.25
C HIS A 28 7.90 -6.42 -4.78
N ILE A 29 6.78 -5.73 -4.53
CA ILE A 29 6.07 -5.77 -3.26
C ILE A 29 4.82 -6.60 -3.49
N ASP A 30 4.60 -7.64 -2.71
CA ASP A 30 3.48 -8.57 -2.90
C ASP A 30 2.78 -8.91 -1.58
N CYS A 31 1.50 -9.31 -1.67
CA CYS A 31 0.77 -9.80 -0.51
C CYS A 31 0.82 -11.33 -0.43
N ASN A 32 1.08 -11.85 0.77
CA ASN A 32 1.08 -13.30 1.01
C ASN A 32 -0.30 -13.98 0.95
N MET A 33 -1.41 -13.23 0.89
CA MET A 33 -2.78 -13.77 0.98
C MET A 33 -3.71 -13.33 -0.16
N CYS A 34 -3.29 -12.44 -1.06
CA CYS A 34 -4.08 -12.06 -2.24
C CYS A 34 -3.18 -11.65 -3.41
N ASP A 35 -3.77 -11.46 -4.59
CA ASP A 35 -3.04 -11.17 -5.83
C ASP A 35 -2.51 -9.72 -5.94
N MET A 36 -2.38 -9.01 -4.81
CA MET A 36 -1.79 -7.68 -4.77
C MET A 36 -0.28 -7.80 -5.04
N GLN A 37 0.19 -7.13 -6.11
CA GLN A 37 1.60 -7.05 -6.44
C GLN A 37 1.92 -5.71 -7.10
N LEU A 38 3.01 -5.08 -6.70
CA LEU A 38 3.55 -3.85 -7.28
C LEU A 38 5.00 -4.08 -7.73
N ASN A 39 5.44 -3.30 -8.71
CA ASN A 39 6.84 -3.31 -9.12
C ASN A 39 7.64 -2.48 -8.12
N LYS A 40 8.71 -3.07 -7.57
CA LYS A 40 9.68 -2.35 -6.75
C LYS A 40 10.60 -1.53 -7.66
N GLY A 41 10.86 -0.30 -7.25
CA GLY A 41 11.85 0.58 -7.87
C GLY A 41 12.66 1.31 -6.80
N GLU A 42 13.52 2.24 -7.19
CA GLU A 42 14.24 3.10 -6.24
C GLU A 42 13.26 3.96 -5.41
N GLU A 43 12.16 4.39 -6.03
CA GLU A 43 11.13 5.25 -5.42
C GLU A 43 9.92 4.46 -4.88
N VAL A 44 9.88 3.14 -5.04
CA VAL A 44 8.75 2.29 -4.61
C VAL A 44 9.28 1.11 -3.79
N ASN A 45 9.31 1.30 -2.47
CA ASN A 45 9.66 0.29 -1.45
C ASN A 45 8.56 0.24 -0.36
N LEU A 46 8.64 -0.72 0.57
CA LEU A 46 7.60 -0.90 1.59
C LEU A 46 7.40 0.34 2.49
N ASN A 47 8.48 1.01 2.88
CA ASN A 47 8.40 2.18 3.75
C ASN A 47 7.66 3.33 3.07
N ILE A 48 8.04 3.62 1.82
CA ILE A 48 7.35 4.65 1.02
C ILE A 48 5.89 4.26 0.81
N LEU A 49 5.60 3.00 0.48
CA LEU A 49 4.23 2.53 0.31
C LEU A 49 3.39 2.74 1.58
N GLN A 50 3.94 2.46 2.76
CA GLN A 50 3.26 2.69 4.03
C GLN A 50 2.95 4.17 4.25
N GLU A 51 3.91 5.07 4.01
CA GLU A 51 3.72 6.51 4.11
C GLU A 51 2.63 7.00 3.15
N ARG A 52 2.69 6.59 1.87
CA ARG A 52 1.70 6.96 0.85
C ARG A 52 0.30 6.45 1.18
N LEU A 53 0.18 5.25 1.78
CA LEU A 53 -1.10 4.72 2.26
C LEU A 53 -1.67 5.56 3.41
N ALA A 54 -0.82 5.95 4.37
CA ALA A 54 -1.23 6.79 5.49
C ALA A 54 -1.68 8.19 5.03
N GLU A 55 -0.94 8.80 4.09
CA GLU A 55 -1.29 10.07 3.47
C GLU A 55 -2.62 10.00 2.73
N ALA A 56 -2.80 9.01 1.85
CA ALA A 56 -4.05 8.84 1.10
C ALA A 56 -5.26 8.67 2.02
N HIS A 57 -5.11 7.94 3.12
CA HIS A 57 -6.15 7.84 4.15
C HIS A 57 -6.40 9.16 4.87
N GLY A 58 -5.34 9.89 5.23
CA GLY A 58 -5.43 11.20 5.88
C GLY A 58 -6.13 12.23 5.00
N GLU A 59 -5.76 12.32 3.73
CA GLU A 59 -6.39 13.22 2.76
C GLU A 59 -7.87 12.87 2.54
N HIS A 60 -8.19 11.58 2.39
CA HIS A 60 -9.57 11.12 2.28
C HIS A 60 -10.40 11.53 3.51
N LEU A 61 -9.84 11.41 4.71
CA LEU A 61 -10.51 11.81 5.95
C LEU A 61 -10.65 13.34 6.07
N GLN A 62 -9.63 14.10 5.66
CA GLN A 62 -9.66 15.57 5.65
C GLN A 62 -10.73 16.14 4.71
N ARG A 63 -11.06 15.42 3.62
CA ARG A 63 -12.21 15.73 2.76
C ARG A 63 -13.56 15.50 3.45
N GLY A 64 -13.58 15.00 4.69
CA GLY A 64 -14.77 14.76 5.49
C GLY A 64 -15.45 13.42 5.24
N CYS A 65 -14.88 12.55 4.40
CA CYS A 65 -15.45 11.24 4.12
C CYS A 65 -15.00 10.21 5.18
N ARG A 66 -15.98 9.59 5.83
CA ARG A 66 -15.76 8.57 6.88
C ARG A 66 -16.02 7.15 6.41
N LEU A 67 -16.44 6.98 5.15
CA LEU A 67 -16.61 5.66 4.56
C LEU A 67 -15.26 5.05 4.22
N LYS A 68 -15.23 3.73 4.16
CA LYS A 68 -14.00 2.98 3.94
C LYS A 68 -13.62 3.06 2.46
N PRO A 69 -12.47 3.64 2.10
CA PRO A 69 -12.01 3.59 0.72
C PRO A 69 -11.57 2.17 0.34
N GLU A 70 -11.61 1.89 -0.95
CA GLU A 70 -11.12 0.67 -1.56
C GLU A 70 -9.75 0.91 -2.17
N PHE A 71 -8.91 -0.13 -2.15
CA PHE A 71 -7.61 -0.11 -2.80
C PHE A 71 -7.57 -1.18 -3.88
N SER A 72 -6.99 -0.84 -5.03
CA SER A 72 -6.87 -1.75 -6.16
C SER A 72 -5.56 -1.53 -6.90
N VAL A 73 -4.98 -2.61 -7.43
CA VAL A 73 -3.84 -2.52 -8.35
C VAL A 73 -4.38 -2.53 -9.76
N GLN A 74 -3.95 -1.58 -10.59
CA GLN A 74 -4.20 -1.62 -12.03
C GLN A 74 -2.87 -1.72 -12.76
N SER A 75 -2.87 -2.44 -13.90
CA SER A 75 -1.68 -2.59 -14.73
C SER A 75 -1.87 -1.93 -16.08
N VAL A 76 -0.91 -1.07 -16.44
CA VAL A 76 -0.85 -0.40 -17.74
C VAL A 76 0.58 -0.50 -18.26
N TYR A 77 0.78 -1.07 -19.45
CA TYR A 77 2.11 -1.26 -20.05
C TYR A 77 3.16 -1.91 -19.13
N ASN A 78 2.79 -2.98 -18.41
CA ASN A 78 3.62 -3.68 -17.41
C ASN A 78 4.01 -2.86 -16.18
N LEU A 79 3.53 -1.62 -16.05
CA LEU A 79 3.59 -0.86 -14.81
C LEU A 79 2.35 -1.21 -13.99
N LYS A 80 2.55 -1.50 -12.70
CA LYS A 80 1.48 -1.75 -11.74
C LYS A 80 1.44 -0.57 -10.79
N ALA A 81 0.30 0.09 -10.73
CA ALA A 81 0.06 1.22 -9.84
C ALA A 81 -1.04 0.88 -8.85
N LEU A 82 -0.92 1.39 -7.62
CA LEU A 82 -1.91 1.23 -6.58
C LEU A 82 -2.82 2.45 -6.56
N TYR A 83 -4.13 2.21 -6.55
CA TYR A 83 -5.14 3.26 -6.53
C TYR A 83 -5.94 3.21 -5.23
N ILE A 84 -6.37 4.38 -4.77
CA ILE A 84 -7.42 4.55 -3.77
C ILE A 84 -8.69 5.04 -4.46
N THR A 85 -9.81 4.39 -4.14
CA THR A 85 -11.13 4.74 -4.66
C THR A 85 -12.14 4.86 -3.52
N CYS A 86 -13.10 5.77 -3.65
CA CYS A 86 -14.22 5.85 -2.71
C CYS A 86 -15.48 6.28 -3.44
N GLU A 87 -16.50 5.43 -3.44
CA GLU A 87 -17.76 5.71 -4.14
C GLU A 87 -18.55 6.87 -3.52
N ALA A 88 -18.33 7.15 -2.24
CA ALA A 88 -19.09 8.15 -1.50
C ALA A 88 -18.64 9.58 -1.77
N CYS A 89 -17.33 9.83 -1.76
CA CYS A 89 -16.75 11.14 -2.06
C CYS A 89 -16.19 11.23 -3.49
N LYS A 90 -16.31 10.16 -4.28
CA LYS A 90 -15.81 10.05 -5.67
C LYS A 90 -14.30 10.23 -5.81
N THR A 91 -13.54 9.98 -4.75
CA THR A 91 -12.06 9.93 -4.83
C THR A 91 -11.62 8.82 -5.76
N PHE A 92 -10.67 9.13 -6.64
CA PHE A 92 -9.96 8.19 -7.52
C PHE A 92 -8.55 8.72 -7.76
N GLU A 93 -7.56 8.20 -7.04
CA GLU A 93 -6.20 8.75 -7.01
C GLU A 93 -5.15 7.64 -7.00
N VAL A 94 -3.97 7.95 -7.54
CA VAL A 94 -2.79 7.07 -7.51
C VAL A 94 -2.10 7.22 -6.16
N VAL A 95 -1.81 6.11 -5.51
CA VAL A 95 -1.06 6.04 -4.25
C VAL A 95 0.44 5.91 -4.53
N VAL A 96 0.80 4.94 -5.39
CA VAL A 96 2.14 4.65 -5.91
C VAL A 96 2.09 4.07 -7.33
#